data_AF-A0A7Y4ZV76-F1
#
_entry.id   AF-A0A7Y4ZV76-F1
#
_cell.length_a   1.000
_cell.length_b   1.000
_cell.length_c   1.000
_cell.angle_alpha   90.00
_cell.angle_beta   90.00
_cell.angle_gamma   90.00
#
_symmetry.space_group_name_H-M   'P 1'
#
loop_
_entity.id
_entity.type
_entity.pdbx_description
1 polymer ?
#
loop_
_entity_poly.entity_id
_entity_poly.type
_entity_poly.pdbx_seq_one_letter_code
_entity_poly.pdbx_strand_id
1 'polypeptide(L)'
;MNVLPSSWLRSRLGLSLLLLLAATGCANTATVSSNLPLQRVVVYRNGIAYFERGGKVDEQEVKFKMKESEVGDFLATLAVMEKGGSSVRAAAFPIKSPEDVMECDPDPLAAVPRRKIPGEEPEPRLRACTDQERRHIREVVLQLDGKQHDLQVGYVTEAPVWRPSYRLVVEGNGTASMQAWGIVQNLSGEDWKNIRLSLVAGAPLAFEATLGTPVIPT
;
A
#
# COMPACT_ATOMS: atom_id res chain seq x y z
N MET A 1 56.29 33.21 -56.94
CA MET A 1 56.86 31.89 -57.26
C MET A 1 56.44 30.91 -56.18
N ASN A 2 55.73 29.85 -56.60
CA ASN A 2 55.62 28.51 -56.00
C ASN A 2 55.00 28.37 -54.59
N VAL A 3 54.19 27.35 -54.25
CA VAL A 3 53.46 26.26 -54.93
C VAL A 3 52.51 25.70 -53.83
N LEU A 4 51.27 25.32 -54.17
CA LEU A 4 50.37 24.54 -53.29
C LEU A 4 50.78 23.06 -53.24
N PRO A 5 50.54 22.38 -52.11
CA PRO A 5 49.86 21.07 -52.16
C PRO A 5 48.78 20.98 -51.04
N SER A 6 47.52 20.70 -51.34
CA SER A 6 46.89 19.42 -51.73
C SER A 6 46.86 18.34 -50.64
N SER A 7 45.64 17.82 -50.44
CA SER A 7 45.25 16.54 -49.81
C SER A 7 45.14 16.51 -48.26
N TRP A 8 43.93 16.29 -47.74
CA TRP A 8 43.46 15.01 -47.18
C TRP A 8 42.10 15.22 -46.50
N LEU A 9 41.04 15.01 -47.29
CA LEU A 9 39.68 14.82 -46.80
C LEU A 9 39.63 13.41 -46.19
N ARG A 10 39.62 13.29 -44.85
CA ARG A 10 39.30 12.04 -44.16
C ARG A 10 38.17 12.26 -43.16
N SER A 11 37.00 11.83 -43.62
CA SER A 11 35.89 11.20 -42.91
C SER A 11 36.10 11.01 -41.39
N ARG A 12 35.26 11.69 -40.61
CA ARG A 12 34.90 11.27 -39.24
C ARG A 12 33.40 10.97 -39.19
N LEU A 13 32.99 9.92 -39.89
CA LEU A 13 31.81 9.15 -39.52
C LEU A 13 32.25 8.13 -38.47
N GLY A 14 31.84 8.33 -37.22
CA GLY A 14 32.19 7.38 -36.17
C GLY A 14 31.58 7.75 -34.81
N LEU A 15 30.61 6.93 -34.40
CA LEU A 15 30.15 6.72 -33.02
C LEU A 15 29.45 7.90 -32.32
N SER A 16 28.13 7.98 -32.54
CA SER A 16 27.21 8.43 -31.49
C SER A 16 26.15 7.35 -31.32
N LEU A 17 26.59 6.18 -30.86
CA LEU A 17 25.72 5.17 -30.27
C LEU A 17 25.34 5.70 -28.89
N LEU A 18 24.29 6.51 -28.84
CA LEU A 18 23.72 7.02 -27.61
C LEU A 18 23.31 5.84 -26.72
N LEU A 19 23.94 5.75 -25.55
CA LEU A 19 23.55 4.90 -24.44
C LEU A 19 22.07 5.13 -24.09
N LEU A 20 21.18 4.27 -24.60
CA LEU A 20 19.92 3.97 -23.96
C LEU A 20 20.22 3.05 -22.77
N LEU A 21 20.72 3.63 -21.67
CA LEU A 21 20.56 2.98 -20.37
C LEU A 21 19.06 2.99 -20.08
N ALA A 22 18.42 1.85 -20.32
CA ALA A 22 17.11 1.56 -19.78
C ALA A 22 17.20 1.74 -18.26
N ALA A 23 16.58 2.81 -17.75
CA ALA A 23 16.28 2.94 -16.34
C ALA A 23 15.25 1.84 -16.01
N THR A 24 15.72 0.62 -15.78
CA THR A 24 14.97 -0.38 -15.03
C THR A 24 14.93 0.09 -13.59
N GLY A 25 14.12 1.12 -13.34
CA GLY A 25 13.68 1.43 -11.99
C GLY A 25 12.95 0.19 -11.49
N CYS A 26 13.37 -0.34 -10.34
CA CYS A 26 12.60 -1.35 -9.62
C CYS A 26 11.20 -0.77 -9.41
N ALA A 27 10.24 -1.22 -10.22
CA ALA A 27 8.85 -0.88 -10.01
C ALA A 27 8.45 -1.55 -8.69
N ASN A 28 8.47 -0.79 -7.60
CA ASN A 28 7.86 -1.25 -6.36
C ASN A 28 6.38 -1.46 -6.63
N THR A 29 5.94 -2.71 -6.56
CA THR A 29 4.52 -3.05 -6.67
C THR A 29 3.80 -2.46 -5.46
N ALA A 30 2.70 -1.74 -5.71
CA ALA A 30 1.85 -1.20 -4.66
C ALA A 30 1.39 -2.32 -3.71
N THR A 31 1.44 -2.06 -2.40
CA THR A 31 0.95 -2.94 -1.35
C THR A 31 -0.53 -3.20 -1.51
N VAL A 32 -1.31 -2.15 -1.79
CA VAL A 32 -2.72 -2.24 -2.20
C VAL A 32 -2.96 -1.30 -3.39
N SER A 33 -3.64 -1.77 -4.43
CA SER A 33 -4.04 -0.95 -5.59
C SER A 33 -5.51 -1.16 -5.96
N SER A 34 -6.17 -0.12 -6.46
CA SER A 34 -7.61 -0.15 -6.81
C SER A 34 -7.92 0.88 -7.90
N ASN A 35 -9.08 0.73 -8.57
CA ASN A 35 -9.66 1.75 -9.46
C ASN A 35 -10.16 2.99 -8.70
N LEU A 36 -10.28 2.92 -7.37
CA LEU A 36 -10.55 4.10 -6.53
C LEU A 36 -9.27 4.89 -6.23
N PRO A 37 -9.25 6.21 -6.50
CA PRO A 37 -8.07 7.03 -6.25
C PRO A 37 -7.80 7.16 -4.74
N LEU A 38 -6.51 7.15 -4.38
CA LEU A 38 -6.07 7.43 -3.03
C LEU A 38 -6.27 8.92 -2.72
N GLN A 39 -6.90 9.22 -1.59
CA GLN A 39 -7.25 10.59 -1.19
C GLN A 39 -6.54 11.02 0.09
N ARG A 40 -6.32 10.09 1.04
CA ARG A 40 -5.70 10.40 2.33
C ARG A 40 -4.79 9.28 2.78
N VAL A 41 -3.67 9.67 3.39
CA VAL A 41 -2.76 8.77 4.09
C VAL A 41 -2.48 9.35 5.48
N VAL A 42 -2.68 8.53 6.51
CA VAL A 42 -2.32 8.87 7.89
C VAL A 42 -1.23 7.91 8.34
N VAL A 43 -0.04 8.44 8.63
CA VAL A 43 1.12 7.62 9.01
C VAL A 43 1.35 7.72 10.52
N TYR A 44 1.48 6.57 11.15
CA TYR A 44 1.74 6.44 12.59
C TYR A 44 3.21 6.09 12.84
N ARG A 45 3.72 6.43 14.02
CA ARG A 45 5.15 6.20 14.37
C ARG A 45 5.51 4.71 14.53
N ASN A 46 4.51 3.86 14.74
CA ASN A 46 4.70 2.41 14.87
C ASN A 46 4.84 1.69 13.52
N GLY A 47 4.91 2.42 12.40
CA GLY A 47 5.07 1.85 11.06
C GLY A 47 3.76 1.45 10.37
N ILE A 48 2.63 1.68 11.03
CA ILE A 48 1.30 1.46 10.48
C ILE A 48 0.83 2.72 9.75
N ALA A 49 0.08 2.57 8.67
CA ALA A 49 -0.68 3.68 8.10
C ALA A 49 -2.11 3.31 7.72
N TYR A 50 -2.97 4.31 7.85
CA TYR A 50 -4.34 4.29 7.34
C TYR A 50 -4.37 4.93 5.96
N PHE A 51 -5.01 4.24 5.03
CA PHE A 51 -5.21 4.68 3.65
C PHE A 51 -6.70 4.85 3.40
N GLU A 52 -7.06 5.98 2.78
CA GLU A 52 -8.43 6.29 2.40
C GLU A 52 -8.47 6.50 0.89
N ARG A 53 -9.30 5.70 0.23
CA ARG A 53 -9.62 5.83 -1.19
C ARG A 53 -11.07 6.27 -1.32
N GLY A 54 -11.39 7.01 -2.38
CA GLY A 54 -12.78 7.37 -2.58
C GLY A 54 -13.06 8.03 -3.92
N GLY A 55 -14.34 8.08 -4.26
CA GLY A 55 -14.81 8.62 -5.52
C GLY A 55 -16.15 8.02 -5.93
N LYS A 56 -16.67 8.53 -7.05
CA LYS A 56 -17.89 8.01 -7.66
C LYS A 56 -17.60 6.72 -8.41
N VAL A 57 -18.44 5.71 -8.21
CA VAL A 57 -18.38 4.42 -8.87
C VAL A 57 -19.76 4.10 -9.43
N ASP A 58 -19.85 3.81 -10.72
CA ASP A 58 -21.04 3.34 -11.42
C ASP A 58 -20.95 1.83 -11.78
N GLU A 59 -19.82 1.21 -11.47
CA GLU A 59 -19.56 -0.22 -11.66
C GLU A 59 -20.26 -1.09 -10.60
N GLN A 60 -20.42 -2.37 -10.90
CA GLN A 60 -20.99 -3.35 -9.97
C GLN A 60 -19.97 -3.85 -8.94
N GLU A 61 -18.70 -3.54 -9.13
CA GLU A 61 -17.63 -4.03 -8.27
C GLU A 61 -16.47 -3.03 -8.17
N VAL A 62 -15.80 -3.03 -7.02
CA VAL A 62 -14.52 -2.35 -6.82
C VAL A 62 -13.48 -3.41 -6.52
N LYS A 63 -12.39 -3.40 -7.29
CA LYS A 63 -11.30 -4.37 -7.17
C LYS A 63 -10.15 -3.77 -6.40
N PHE A 64 -9.60 -4.55 -5.48
CA PHE A 64 -8.39 -4.26 -4.75
C PHE A 64 -7.38 -5.37 -5.04
N LYS A 65 -6.15 -5.01 -5.40
CA LYS A 65 -5.05 -5.95 -5.58
C LYS A 65 -3.99 -5.71 -4.53
N MET A 66 -3.59 -6.75 -3.81
CA MET A 66 -2.61 -6.69 -2.73
C MET A 66 -1.78 -7.97 -2.66
N LYS A 67 -0.72 -7.98 -1.85
CA LYS A 67 0.04 -9.22 -1.59
C LYS A 67 -0.77 -10.17 -0.70
N GLU A 68 -0.54 -11.47 -0.81
CA GLU A 68 -1.13 -12.51 0.04
C GLU A 68 -1.02 -12.17 1.53
N SER A 69 0.17 -11.71 1.97
CA SER A 69 0.41 -11.34 3.36
C SER A 69 -0.45 -10.18 3.87
N GLU A 70 -1.01 -9.36 2.98
CA GLU A 70 -1.79 -8.15 3.32
C GLU A 70 -3.29 -8.41 3.34
N VAL A 71 -3.76 -9.55 2.82
CA VAL A 71 -5.20 -9.83 2.67
C VAL A 71 -5.89 -9.84 4.04
N GLY A 72 -5.28 -10.47 5.04
CA GLY A 72 -5.81 -10.55 6.40
C GLY A 72 -6.00 -9.17 7.02
N ASP A 73 -4.94 -8.36 7.03
CA ASP A 73 -4.95 -7.01 7.60
C ASP A 73 -5.90 -6.08 6.84
N PHE A 74 -5.92 -6.18 5.51
CA PHE A 74 -6.85 -5.42 4.67
C PHE A 74 -8.29 -5.73 5.05
N LEU A 75 -8.68 -7.02 5.11
CA LEU A 75 -10.05 -7.42 5.43
C LEU A 75 -10.43 -7.10 6.88
N ALA A 76 -9.51 -7.28 7.83
CA ALA A 76 -9.75 -7.01 9.24
C ALA A 76 -10.00 -5.52 9.52
N THR A 77 -9.43 -4.63 8.71
CA THR A 77 -9.50 -3.18 8.90
C THR A 77 -10.33 -2.45 7.85
N LEU A 78 -10.92 -3.20 6.90
CA LEU A 78 -11.73 -2.65 5.82
C LEU A 78 -12.95 -1.92 6.37
N ALA A 79 -13.00 -0.61 6.16
CA ALA A 79 -14.13 0.23 6.45
C ALA A 79 -14.66 0.82 5.13
N VAL A 80 -15.92 0.55 4.82
CA VAL A 80 -16.58 1.14 3.64
C VAL A 80 -17.70 2.04 4.10
N MET A 81 -17.67 3.28 3.64
CA MET A 81 -18.70 4.28 3.86
C MET A 81 -19.21 4.79 2.52
N GLU A 82 -20.51 5.01 2.43
CA GLU A 82 -21.13 5.62 1.25
C GLU A 82 -21.77 6.95 1.62
N LYS A 83 -21.54 7.97 0.79
CA LYS A 83 -22.24 9.25 0.89
C LYS A 83 -23.51 9.20 0.05
N GLY A 84 -24.67 9.12 0.70
CA GLY A 84 -25.97 9.27 0.00
C GLY A 84 -26.97 8.12 0.15
N GLY A 85 -26.67 7.09 0.95
CA GLY A 85 -27.68 6.14 1.42
C GLY A 85 -27.97 4.93 0.53
N SER A 86 -27.21 4.68 -0.55
CA SER A 86 -27.18 3.34 -1.14
C SER A 86 -26.36 2.39 -0.25
N SER A 87 -26.43 1.09 -0.53
CA SER A 87 -25.85 0.06 0.32
C SER A 87 -24.81 -0.78 -0.43
N VAL A 88 -23.67 -0.99 0.22
CA VAL A 88 -22.69 -2.03 -0.16
C VAL A 88 -23.28 -3.40 0.14
N ARG A 89 -23.17 -4.35 -0.80
CA ARG A 89 -23.75 -5.69 -0.62
C ARG A 89 -22.83 -6.62 0.16
N ALA A 90 -21.59 -6.77 -0.29
CA ALA A 90 -20.62 -7.69 0.30
C ALA A 90 -19.19 -7.34 -0.13
N ALA A 91 -18.22 -7.67 0.72
CA ALA A 91 -16.82 -7.81 0.31
C ALA A 91 -16.50 -9.31 0.24
N ALA A 92 -15.92 -9.76 -0.87
CA ALA A 92 -15.61 -11.17 -1.08
C ALA A 92 -14.22 -11.35 -1.68
N PHE A 93 -13.62 -12.48 -1.36
CA PHE A 93 -12.44 -12.99 -2.04
C PHE A 93 -12.90 -14.03 -3.07
N PRO A 94 -13.02 -13.68 -4.36
CA PRO A 94 -13.54 -14.62 -5.34
C PRO A 94 -12.51 -15.71 -5.60
N ILE A 95 -12.82 -16.94 -5.18
CA ILE A 95 -12.04 -18.13 -5.56
C ILE A 95 -12.44 -18.46 -7.00
N LYS A 96 -11.63 -18.05 -7.98
CA LYS A 96 -11.89 -18.26 -9.41
C LYS A 96 -11.17 -19.50 -9.95
N SER A 97 -10.05 -19.87 -9.34
CA SER A 97 -9.28 -21.07 -9.69
C SER A 97 -8.84 -21.83 -8.43
N PRO A 98 -8.39 -23.10 -8.57
CA PRO A 98 -7.80 -23.84 -7.45
C PRO A 98 -6.60 -23.14 -6.80
N GLU A 99 -5.90 -22.30 -7.54
CA GLU A 99 -4.75 -21.50 -7.08
C GLU A 99 -5.16 -20.39 -6.10
N ASP A 100 -6.46 -20.03 -6.06
CA ASP A 100 -7.04 -19.08 -5.12
C ASP A 100 -7.34 -19.68 -3.74
N VAL A 101 -7.26 -21.01 -3.60
CA VAL A 101 -7.37 -21.67 -2.31
C VAL A 101 -6.08 -21.44 -1.53
N MET A 102 -6.19 -21.00 -0.26
CA MET A 102 -5.03 -20.88 0.62
C MET A 102 -4.45 -22.27 0.92
N GLU A 103 -3.32 -22.59 0.28
CA GLU A 103 -2.57 -23.83 0.50
C GLU A 103 -1.57 -23.73 1.68
N CYS A 104 -1.31 -22.52 2.14
CA CYS A 104 -0.37 -22.19 3.19
C CYS A 104 -0.89 -21.03 4.06
N ASP A 105 -0.36 -20.90 5.27
CA ASP A 105 -0.63 -19.80 6.19
C ASP A 105 0.39 -18.65 5.94
N PRO A 106 -0.07 -17.46 5.51
CA PRO A 106 0.82 -16.33 5.24
C PRO A 106 1.29 -15.62 6.52
N ASP A 107 0.72 -15.91 7.69
CA ASP A 107 1.13 -15.33 8.98
C ASP A 107 2.62 -15.65 9.24
N PRO A 108 3.49 -14.64 9.42
CA PRO A 108 4.89 -14.87 9.80
C PRO A 108 5.06 -15.74 11.05
N LEU A 109 4.08 -15.73 11.96
CA LEU A 109 4.07 -16.53 13.18
C LEU A 109 3.65 -17.98 12.95
N ALA A 110 3.15 -18.35 11.78
CA ALA A 110 2.76 -19.73 11.45
C ALA A 110 3.95 -20.71 11.52
N ALA A 111 5.17 -20.23 11.25
CA ALA A 111 6.39 -21.01 11.35
C ALA A 111 6.87 -21.22 12.80
N VAL A 112 6.30 -20.50 13.78
CA VAL A 112 6.73 -20.57 15.18
C VAL A 112 6.23 -21.87 15.80
N PRO A 113 7.11 -22.71 16.39
CA PRO A 113 6.69 -23.91 17.09
C PRO A 113 5.76 -23.57 18.25
N ARG A 114 4.49 -23.99 18.17
CA ARG A 114 3.58 -23.88 19.32
C ARG A 114 4.00 -24.87 20.41
N ARG A 115 3.92 -24.42 21.65
CA ARG A 115 4.01 -25.29 22.82
C ARG A 115 2.88 -26.32 22.74
N LYS A 116 3.22 -27.61 22.82
CA LYS A 116 2.21 -28.67 22.95
C LYS A 116 1.53 -28.54 24.32
N ILE A 117 0.22 -28.33 24.32
CA ILE A 117 -0.59 -28.39 25.53
C ILE A 117 -1.08 -29.83 25.69
N PRO A 118 -0.83 -30.49 26.83
CA PRO A 118 -1.30 -31.85 27.06
C PRO A 118 -2.84 -31.93 26.95
N GLY A 119 -3.35 -32.86 26.14
CA GLY A 119 -4.79 -33.07 25.94
C GLY A 119 -5.43 -32.22 24.83
N GLU A 120 -4.67 -31.33 24.19
CA GLU A 120 -5.13 -30.59 23.01
C GLU A 120 -4.88 -31.44 21.75
N GLU A 121 -5.93 -31.76 21.00
CA GLU A 121 -5.78 -32.38 19.69
C GLU A 121 -5.14 -31.37 18.72
N PRO A 122 -4.17 -31.80 17.90
CA PRO A 122 -3.54 -30.89 16.95
C PRO A 122 -4.56 -30.48 15.89
N GLU A 123 -5.00 -29.21 15.93
CA GLU A 123 -5.78 -28.64 14.84
C GLU A 123 -5.04 -28.80 13.49
N PRO A 124 -5.75 -29.13 12.40
CA PRO A 124 -5.15 -29.14 11.08
C PRO A 124 -4.67 -27.72 10.74
N ARG A 125 -3.34 -27.53 10.66
CA ARG A 125 -2.74 -26.27 10.25
C ARG A 125 -2.22 -26.37 8.82
N LEU A 126 -2.47 -25.31 8.06
CA LEU A 126 -1.73 -25.07 6.85
C LEU A 126 -0.24 -24.89 7.19
N ARG A 127 0.64 -25.32 6.28
CA ARG A 127 2.07 -25.04 6.41
C ARG A 127 2.30 -23.53 6.30
N ALA A 128 3.39 -23.00 6.85
CA ALA A 128 3.78 -21.62 6.59
C ALA A 128 4.05 -21.40 5.08
N CYS A 129 3.62 -20.25 4.56
CA CYS A 129 3.93 -19.83 3.19
C CYS A 129 5.42 -19.51 3.03
N THR A 130 5.96 -19.82 1.85
CA THR A 130 7.28 -19.34 1.41
C THR A 130 7.26 -17.84 1.14
N ASP A 131 8.43 -17.22 1.05
CA ASP A 131 8.56 -15.80 0.69
C ASP A 131 7.96 -15.46 -0.67
N GLN A 132 8.00 -16.38 -1.63
CA GLN A 132 7.40 -16.18 -2.94
C GLN A 132 5.87 -16.19 -2.86
N GLU A 133 5.31 -17.17 -2.15
CA GLU A 133 3.86 -17.30 -1.95
C GLU A 133 3.28 -16.09 -1.20
N ARG A 134 3.97 -15.60 -0.17
CA ARG A 134 3.56 -14.38 0.56
C ARG A 134 3.51 -13.12 -0.31
N ARG A 135 4.28 -13.10 -1.41
CA ARG A 135 4.30 -11.99 -2.37
C ARG A 135 3.34 -12.18 -3.55
N HIS A 136 2.63 -13.30 -3.64
CA HIS A 136 1.62 -13.48 -4.67
C HIS A 136 0.55 -12.40 -4.57
N ILE A 137 0.13 -11.88 -5.71
CA ILE A 137 -0.89 -10.83 -5.76
C ILE A 137 -2.27 -11.49 -5.75
N ARG A 138 -3.11 -11.02 -4.85
CA ARG A 138 -4.49 -11.42 -4.69
C ARG A 138 -5.44 -10.28 -4.98
N GLU A 139 -6.63 -10.64 -5.46
CA GLU A 139 -7.71 -9.71 -5.78
C GLU A 139 -8.84 -9.86 -4.75
N VAL A 140 -9.13 -8.80 -4.01
CA VAL A 140 -10.34 -8.68 -3.19
C VAL A 140 -11.37 -7.87 -3.98
N VAL A 141 -12.61 -8.35 -4.01
CA VAL A 141 -13.69 -7.72 -4.77
C VAL A 141 -14.80 -7.26 -3.83
N LEU A 142 -15.03 -5.96 -3.82
CA LEU A 142 -16.18 -5.36 -3.16
C LEU A 142 -17.35 -5.32 -4.15
N GLN A 143 -18.42 -6.06 -3.86
CA GLN A 143 -19.63 -6.11 -4.68
C GLN A 143 -20.61 -5.00 -4.26
N LEU A 144 -21.06 -4.26 -5.27
CA LEU A 144 -21.98 -3.12 -5.14
C LEU A 144 -23.37 -3.49 -5.66
N ASP A 145 -24.33 -2.57 -5.55
CA ASP A 145 -25.70 -2.83 -6.00
C ASP A 145 -25.96 -2.54 -7.49
N GLY A 146 -24.94 -2.02 -8.18
CA GLY A 146 -24.95 -1.65 -9.59
C GLY A 146 -25.54 -0.25 -9.85
N LYS A 147 -25.85 0.52 -8.81
CA LYS A 147 -26.18 1.94 -8.93
C LYS A 147 -24.92 2.80 -8.80
N GLN A 148 -25.08 4.10 -8.99
CA GLN A 148 -24.01 5.04 -8.73
C GLN A 148 -23.81 5.21 -7.22
N HIS A 149 -22.58 4.99 -6.75
CA HIS A 149 -22.16 5.16 -5.36
C HIS A 149 -21.11 6.27 -5.25
N ASP A 150 -21.09 7.02 -4.15
CA ASP A 150 -19.96 7.88 -3.77
C ASP A 150 -19.27 7.24 -2.56
N LEU A 151 -18.22 6.46 -2.84
CA LEU A 151 -17.60 5.58 -1.87
C LEU A 151 -16.40 6.24 -1.18
N GLN A 152 -16.24 5.90 0.09
CA GLN A 152 -15.03 6.13 0.87
C GLN A 152 -14.62 4.79 1.50
N VAL A 153 -13.45 4.29 1.11
CA VAL A 153 -12.90 3.00 1.54
C VAL A 153 -11.63 3.27 2.33
N GLY A 154 -11.66 2.89 3.61
CA GLY A 154 -10.54 2.95 4.53
C GLY A 154 -9.96 1.58 4.82
N TYR A 155 -8.65 1.47 4.91
CA TYR A 155 -7.95 0.26 5.36
C TYR A 155 -6.61 0.63 6.00
N VAL A 156 -6.03 -0.32 6.74
CA VAL A 156 -4.75 -0.17 7.42
C VAL A 156 -3.77 -1.20 6.89
N THR A 157 -2.53 -0.79 6.65
CA THR A 157 -1.43 -1.69 6.23
C THR A 157 -0.11 -1.20 6.80
N GLU A 158 0.85 -2.12 6.93
CA GLU A 158 2.23 -1.87 7.31
C GLU A 158 3.00 -1.29 6.11
N ALA A 159 3.25 0.02 6.06
CA ALA A 159 3.85 0.56 4.84
C ALA A 159 4.56 1.92 4.89
N PRO A 160 4.38 2.79 5.90
CA PRO A 160 5.23 3.97 5.94
C PRO A 160 5.82 4.28 7.32
N VAL A 161 7.13 4.53 7.30
CA VAL A 161 7.86 4.99 8.49
C VAL A 161 7.91 6.51 8.43
N TRP A 162 7.44 7.16 9.49
CA TRP A 162 7.66 8.60 9.67
C TRP A 162 8.45 8.88 10.95
N ARG A 163 9.40 9.81 10.87
CA ARG A 163 10.32 10.16 11.96
C ARG A 163 10.42 11.69 12.09
N PRO A 164 10.19 12.26 13.29
CA PRO A 164 10.55 13.64 13.53
C PRO A 164 12.06 13.78 13.68
N SER A 165 12.63 14.84 13.13
CA SER A 165 14.03 15.24 13.33
C SER A 165 14.06 16.66 13.84
N TYR A 166 14.92 16.95 14.82
CA TYR A 166 15.02 18.26 15.44
C TYR A 166 16.47 18.72 15.43
N ARG A 167 16.67 20.02 15.17
CA ARG A 167 17.96 20.68 15.31
C ARG A 167 17.79 21.91 16.18
N LEU A 168 18.50 21.93 17.30
CA LEU A 168 18.59 23.09 18.17
C LEU A 168 19.95 23.76 17.93
N VAL A 169 19.94 25.07 17.65
CA VAL A 169 21.15 25.88 17.52
C VAL A 169 21.09 26.95 18.60
N VAL A 170 22.03 26.90 19.54
CA VAL A 170 22.13 27.87 20.63
C VAL A 170 23.21 28.89 20.26
N GLU A 171 22.86 30.16 20.31
CA GLU A 171 23.76 31.28 20.02
C GLU A 171 24.45 31.77 21.30
N GLY A 172 25.63 32.37 21.15
CA GLY A 172 26.42 32.88 22.29
C GLY A 172 25.77 34.05 23.05
N ASN A 173 24.69 34.63 22.52
CA ASN A 173 23.87 35.67 23.16
C ASN A 173 22.77 35.08 24.07
N GLY A 174 22.69 33.76 24.22
CA GLY A 174 21.67 33.09 25.02
C GLY A 174 20.35 32.85 24.30
N THR A 175 20.24 33.18 23.01
CA THR A 175 19.10 32.80 22.19
C THR A 175 19.28 31.39 21.62
N ALA A 176 18.17 30.72 21.28
CA ALA A 176 18.19 29.43 20.63
C ALA A 176 17.18 29.39 19.50
N SER A 177 17.56 28.80 18.37
CA SER A 177 16.67 28.49 17.26
C SER A 177 16.43 26.99 17.18
N MET A 178 15.17 26.60 16.96
CA MET A 178 14.77 25.21 16.80
C MET A 178 14.20 25.01 15.40
N GLN A 179 14.74 24.02 14.69
CA GLN A 179 14.26 23.54 13.40
C GLN A 179 13.70 22.13 13.58
N ALA A 180 12.58 21.84 12.93
CA ALA A 180 11.93 20.53 12.98
C ALA A 180 11.59 20.04 11.57
N TRP A 181 11.79 18.75 11.34
CA TRP A 181 11.44 18.06 10.09
C TRP A 181 10.59 16.82 10.38
N GLY A 182 9.65 16.52 9.48
CA GLY A 182 9.01 15.21 9.40
C GLY A 182 9.59 14.45 8.22
N ILE A 183 10.32 13.37 8.48
CA ILE A 183 10.89 12.51 7.44
C ILE A 183 9.91 11.38 7.21
N VAL A 184 9.39 11.24 5.99
CA VAL A 184 8.42 10.21 5.62
C VAL A 184 9.03 9.31 4.56
N GLN A 185 8.95 8.00 4.78
CA GLN A 185 9.35 7.00 3.80
C GLN A 185 8.12 6.26 3.33
N ASN A 186 7.77 6.45 2.05
CA ASN A 186 6.72 5.69 1.40
C ASN A 186 7.27 4.32 0.98
N LEU A 187 6.98 3.28 1.75
CA LEU A 187 7.31 1.89 1.42
C LEU A 187 6.10 1.12 0.89
N SER A 188 4.96 1.80 0.74
CA SER A 188 3.71 1.19 0.23
C SER A 188 3.75 0.88 -1.26
N GLY A 189 4.69 1.43 -2.03
CA GLY A 189 4.68 1.34 -3.49
C GLY A 189 3.50 2.06 -4.15
N GLU A 190 2.61 2.70 -3.38
CA GLU A 190 1.50 3.49 -3.90
C GLU A 190 1.95 4.91 -4.30
N ASP A 191 1.30 5.49 -5.31
CA ASP A 191 1.56 6.87 -5.73
C ASP A 191 0.85 7.86 -4.80
N TRP A 192 1.63 8.66 -4.07
CA TRP A 192 1.12 9.65 -3.12
C TRP A 192 1.05 11.05 -3.76
N LYS A 193 0.47 11.16 -4.94
CA LYS A 193 0.22 12.45 -5.62
C LYS A 193 -1.14 13.00 -5.26
N ASN A 194 -1.18 14.29 -4.95
CA ASN A 194 -2.42 15.02 -4.66
C ASN A 194 -3.24 14.43 -3.49
N ILE A 195 -2.55 13.82 -2.51
CA ILE A 195 -3.18 13.24 -1.32
C ILE A 195 -3.10 14.20 -0.13
N ARG A 196 -4.01 14.01 0.83
CA ARG A 196 -3.88 14.60 2.16
C ARG A 196 -3.03 13.69 3.05
N LEU A 197 -1.83 14.15 3.40
CA LEU A 197 -0.94 13.44 4.31
C LEU A 197 -1.12 13.95 5.74
N SER A 198 -1.24 13.04 6.71
CA SER A 198 -1.21 13.36 8.14
C SER A 198 -0.15 12.52 8.84
N LEU A 199 0.67 13.15 9.68
CA LEU A 199 1.69 12.48 10.49
C LEU A 199 1.27 12.52 11.95
N VAL A 200 1.10 11.36 12.58
CA VAL A 200 0.56 11.26 13.94
C VAL A 200 1.66 10.86 14.91
N ALA A 201 1.96 11.76 15.85
CA ALA A 201 3.00 11.63 16.88
C ALA A 201 2.49 11.13 18.24
N GLY A 202 1.18 10.92 18.39
CA GLY A 202 0.56 10.41 19.62
C GLY A 202 0.30 8.89 19.58
N ALA A 203 -0.14 8.33 20.72
CA ALA A 203 -0.81 7.03 20.73
C ALA A 203 -2.10 7.16 19.89
N PRO A 204 -2.43 6.20 19.01
CA PRO A 204 -3.66 6.28 18.24
C PRO A 204 -4.85 6.34 19.20
N LEU A 205 -5.67 7.38 19.09
CA LEU A 205 -7.01 7.38 19.69
C LEU A 205 -7.77 6.27 18.98
N ALA A 206 -8.19 5.25 19.73
CA ALA A 206 -9.08 4.22 19.22
C ALA A 206 -10.30 4.89 18.61
N PHE A 207 -10.56 4.59 17.34
CA PHE A 207 -11.74 5.05 16.64
C PHE A 207 -12.96 4.32 17.23
N GLU A 208 -13.91 5.07 17.78
CA GLU A 208 -15.16 4.52 18.28
C GLU A 208 -16.20 4.62 17.15
N ALA A 209 -16.44 3.50 16.47
CA ALA A 209 -17.48 3.39 15.44
C ALA A 209 -18.78 2.93 16.08
N THR A 210 -19.83 3.75 16.05
CA THR A 210 -21.16 3.28 16.40
C THR A 210 -21.68 2.40 15.27
N LEU A 211 -21.60 1.07 15.45
CA LEU A 211 -22.22 0.14 14.52
C LEU A 211 -23.74 0.35 14.55
N GLY A 212 -24.35 0.58 13.38
CA GLY A 212 -25.80 0.64 13.25
C GLY A 212 -26.44 -0.68 13.67
N THR A 213 -27.69 -0.63 14.14
CA THR A 213 -28.45 -1.83 14.49
C THR A 213 -28.62 -2.74 13.27
N PRO A 214 -28.11 -3.99 13.31
CA PRO A 214 -28.27 -4.91 12.21
C PRO A 214 -29.75 -5.29 12.07
N VAL A 215 -30.27 -5.22 10.85
CA VAL A 215 -31.60 -5.71 10.48
C VAL A 215 -31.47 -6.94 9.60
N ILE A 216 -32.22 -7.99 9.91
CA ILE A 216 -32.35 -9.17 9.05
C ILE A 216 -33.42 -8.84 8.00
N PRO A 217 -33.13 -8.92 6.69
CA PRO A 217 -34.16 -8.81 5.67
C PRO A 217 -35.16 -9.97 5.85
N THR A 218 -36.44 -9.63 6.10
CA THR A 218 -37.55 -10.59 6.09
C THR A 218 -38.06 -10.85 4.69
#